data_AF-A0A6I2VCX1-F1
#
_entry.id   AF-A0A6I2VCX1-F1
#
_cell.length_a   1.000
_cell.length_b   1.000
_cell.length_c   1.000
_cell.angle_alpha   90.00
_cell.angle_beta   90.00
_cell.angle_gamma   90.00
#
_symmetry.space_group_name_H-M   'P 1'
#
loop_
_entity.id
_entity.type
_entity.pdbx_description
1 polymer ?
#
loop_
_entity_poly.entity_id
_entity_poly.type
_entity_poly.pdbx_seq_one_letter_code
_entity_poly.pdbx_strand_id
1 'polypeptide(L)' 'YTVREVEGAERDAWWERSVAVFPTYEEYAAKTARLIPVLIASPV' A
#
# COMPACT_ATOMS: atom_id res chain seq x y z
N TYR A 1 3.98 9.87 15.94
CA TYR A 1 3.64 8.92 14.87
C TYR A 1 4.92 8.45 14.22
N THR A 2 5.11 7.15 14.13
CA THR A 2 6.22 6.54 13.40
C THR A 2 5.68 6.08 12.06
N VAL A 3 6.37 6.44 10.97
CA VAL A 3 6.02 6.00 9.62
C VAL A 3 7.07 5.01 9.16
N ARG A 4 6.64 3.85 8.67
CA ARG A 4 7.52 2.86 8.06
C ARG A 4 6.96 2.38 6.74
N GLU A 5 7.84 2.12 5.80
CA GLU A 5 7.51 1.36 4.59
C GLU A 5 7.33 -0.12 4.95
N VAL A 6 6.34 -0.75 4.35
CA VAL A 6 6.10 -2.20 4.47
C VAL A 6 6.44 -2.88 3.15
N GLU A 7 6.94 -4.11 3.25
CA GLU A 7 7.37 -4.92 2.10
C GLU A 7 6.79 -6.34 2.18
N GLY A 8 6.82 -7.07 1.06
CA GLY A 8 6.38 -8.46 0.98
C GLY A 8 4.92 -8.68 1.40
N ALA A 9 4.67 -9.74 2.18
CA ALA A 9 3.32 -10.13 2.59
C ALA A 9 2.58 -9.06 3.42
N GLU A 10 3.31 -8.27 4.20
CA GLU A 10 2.69 -7.19 4.98
C GLU A 10 2.19 -6.07 4.05
N ARG A 11 2.97 -5.73 3.03
CA ARG A 11 2.56 -4.76 2.00
C ARG A 11 1.32 -5.24 1.25
N ASP A 12 1.25 -6.51 0.89
CA ASP A 12 0.11 -7.05 0.14
C ASP A 12 -1.19 -7.02 0.95
N ALA A 13 -1.12 -7.38 2.24
CA ALA A 13 -2.26 -7.29 3.14
C ALA A 13 -2.77 -5.84 3.31
N TRP A 14 -1.85 -4.87 3.36
CA TRP A 14 -2.24 -3.46 3.45
C TRP A 14 -2.72 -2.91 2.11
N TRP A 15 -2.14 -3.34 1.00
CA TRP A 15 -2.57 -2.96 -0.34
C TRP A 15 -4.01 -3.40 -0.60
N GLU A 16 -4.37 -4.64 -0.25
CA GLU A 16 -5.76 -5.15 -0.37
C GLU A 16 -6.74 -4.26 0.42
N ARG A 17 -6.37 -3.86 1.65
CA ARG A 17 -7.17 -2.93 2.47
C ARG A 17 -7.30 -1.55 1.83
N SER A 18 -6.22 -1.02 1.23
CA SER A 18 -6.24 0.26 0.54
C SER A 18 -7.13 0.23 -0.70
N VAL A 19 -7.06 -0.85 -1.50
CA VAL A 19 -7.92 -1.05 -2.68
C VAL A 19 -9.38 -1.19 -2.28
N ALA A 20 -9.69 -1.89 -1.16
CA ALA A 20 -11.05 -2.02 -0.67
C ALA A 20 -11.72 -0.67 -0.34
N VAL A 21 -10.92 0.34 0.06
CA VAL A 21 -11.41 1.70 0.33
C VAL A 21 -11.37 2.58 -0.91
N PHE A 22 -10.35 2.42 -1.76
CA PHE A 22 -10.15 3.21 -2.97
C PHE A 22 -9.74 2.30 -4.15
N PRO A 23 -10.73 1.75 -4.88
CA PRO A 23 -10.49 0.74 -5.92
C PRO A 23 -9.61 1.20 -7.07
N THR A 24 -9.54 2.51 -7.33
CA THR A 24 -8.71 3.09 -8.41
C THR A 24 -7.21 2.92 -8.16
N TYR A 25 -6.78 2.49 -6.97
CA TYR A 25 -5.39 2.10 -6.75
C TYR A 25 -4.93 0.93 -7.63
N GLU A 26 -5.84 0.01 -7.99
CA GLU A 26 -5.52 -1.06 -8.94
C GLU A 26 -5.20 -0.49 -10.34
N GLU A 27 -5.94 0.53 -10.78
CA GLU A 27 -5.63 1.20 -12.04
C GLU A 27 -4.27 1.91 -12.00
N TYR A 28 -3.87 2.44 -10.83
CA TYR A 28 -2.55 3.08 -10.68
C TYR A 28 -1.44 2.05 -10.74
N ALA A 29 -1.63 0.89 -10.09
CA ALA A 29 -0.70 -0.23 -10.18
C ALA A 29 -0.59 -0.74 -11.62
N ALA A 30 -1.69 -0.86 -12.35
CA ALA A 30 -1.69 -1.30 -13.76
C ALA A 30 -0.95 -0.33 -14.71
N LYS A 31 -0.86 0.95 -14.35
CA LYS A 31 -0.20 1.99 -15.15
C LYS A 31 1.32 2.06 -14.95
N THR A 32 1.91 1.22 -14.10
CA THR A 32 3.34 1.27 -13.83
C THR A 32 3.95 -0.11 -13.60
N ALA A 33 5.21 -0.27 -13.98
CA ALA A 33 5.96 -1.51 -13.74
C ALA A 33 6.63 -1.55 -12.36
N ARG A 34 6.68 -0.41 -11.64
CA ARG A 34 7.23 -0.36 -10.28
C ARG A 34 6.19 -0.82 -9.26
N LEU A 35 6.64 -1.50 -8.22
CA LEU A 35 5.78 -1.74 -7.06
C LEU A 35 5.50 -0.41 -6.35
N ILE A 36 4.22 -0.11 -6.13
CA ILE A 36 3.82 1.11 -5.41
C ILE A 36 4.13 0.90 -3.91
N PRO A 37 4.98 1.76 -3.30
CA PRO A 37 5.32 1.68 -1.88
C PRO A 37 4.09 1.90 -1.00
N VAL A 38 4.00 1.16 0.10
CA VAL A 38 2.94 1.31 1.11
C VAL A 38 3.61 1.71 2.41
N LEU A 39 3.14 2.81 3.01
CA LEU A 39 3.66 3.32 4.27
C LEU A 39 2.57 3.26 5.34
N ILE A 40 2.91 2.74 6.51
CA ILE A 40 2.01 2.66 7.66
C ILE A 40 2.44 3.70 8.69
N ALA A 41 1.48 4.53 9.08
CA ALA A 41 1.61 5.47 10.18
C ALA A 41 1.04 4.83 11.46
N SER A 42 1.91 4.53 12.43
CA SER A 42 1.50 4.05 13.74
C SER A 42 1.66 5.15 14.80
N PRO A 43 0.75 5.23 15.79
CA PRO A 43 1.02 6.00 17.00
C PRO A 43 2.22 5.39 17.75
N VAL A 44 2.93 6.24 18.49
CA VAL A 44 4.03 5.82 19.37
C VAL A 44 3.48 5.43 20.74
#